data_AF-A0A975RS05-F1
#
_entry.id   AF-A0A975RS05-F1
#
_cell.length_a   1.000
_cell.length_b   1.000
_cell.length_c   1.000
_cell.angle_alpha   90.00
_cell.angle_beta   90.00
_cell.angle_gamma   90.00
#
_symmetry.space_group_name_H-M   'P 1'
#
loop_
_entity.id
_entity.type
_entity.pdbx_description
1 polymer ?
#
loop_
_entity_poly.entity_id
_entity_poly.type
_entity_poly.pdbx_seq_one_letter_code
_entity_poly.pdbx_strand_id
1 'polypeptide(L)'
;MRGASRAGPPVRLFFIVWALAISLVASWAFAPAAPPPPPILEVNRGKAFGSNEYITVEGRASQRKDAFRALDLPWASRCAGEDRKRFISGLNEYYYHRQNQTERYPETYGQLGADYIAKQWSTTDDQRIDRLTQDAYARGYLKPADFEAVAARMVATVVKNERVTGKACAG
;
A
#
# COMPACT_ATOMS: atom_id res chain seq x y z
N MET A 1 61.72 -43.46 26.66
CA MET A 1 60.51 -43.15 27.46
C MET A 1 60.59 -41.71 27.96
N ARG A 2 59.81 -40.78 27.41
CA ARG A 2 59.46 -39.49 28.04
C ARG A 2 58.01 -39.17 27.70
N GLY A 3 57.17 -39.13 28.73
CA GLY A 3 55.73 -38.96 28.63
C GLY A 3 55.33 -37.51 28.35
N ALA A 4 54.33 -37.35 27.50
CA ALA A 4 53.69 -36.08 27.19
C ALA A 4 52.72 -35.69 28.32
N SER A 5 52.87 -34.49 28.88
CA SER A 5 51.85 -33.85 29.71
C SER A 5 50.93 -33.02 28.80
N ARG A 6 49.68 -33.45 28.63
CA ARG A 6 48.62 -32.64 28.00
C ARG A 6 48.05 -31.69 29.04
N ALA A 7 48.33 -30.39 28.90
CA ALA A 7 47.62 -29.34 29.62
C ALA A 7 46.17 -29.28 29.10
N GLY A 8 45.22 -29.70 29.93
CA GLY A 8 43.79 -29.49 29.65
C GLY A 8 43.46 -27.99 29.69
N PRO A 9 42.55 -27.50 28.83
CA PRO A 9 42.21 -26.08 28.79
C PRO A 9 41.63 -25.62 30.15
N PRO A 10 41.95 -24.40 30.60
CA PRO A 10 41.53 -23.90 31.90
C PRO A 10 40.01 -23.70 31.91
N VAL A 11 39.32 -24.53 32.69
CA VAL A 11 37.86 -24.54 32.94
C VAL A 11 37.24 -23.14 33.11
N ARG A 12 38.00 -22.17 33.64
CA ARG A 12 37.58 -20.78 33.86
C ARG A 12 37.28 -20.00 32.56
N LEU A 13 38.04 -20.22 31.49
CA LEU A 13 37.84 -19.50 30.22
C LEU A 13 36.52 -19.90 29.55
N PHE A 14 36.13 -21.17 29.70
CA PHE A 14 34.86 -21.68 29.17
C PHE A 14 33.64 -21.03 29.86
N PHE A 15 33.69 -20.87 31.19
CA PHE A 15 32.62 -20.20 31.93
C PHE A 15 32.47 -18.72 31.58
N ILE A 16 33.58 -18.00 31.34
CA ILE A 16 33.55 -16.58 30.97
C ILE A 16 32.89 -16.39 29.59
N VAL A 17 33.25 -17.23 28.61
CA VAL A 17 32.66 -17.18 27.27
C VAL A 17 31.15 -17.47 27.32
N TRP A 18 30.73 -18.46 28.11
CA TRP A 18 29.32 -18.77 28.27
C TRP A 18 28.54 -17.67 29.00
N ALA A 19 29.11 -17.04 30.02
CA ALA A 19 28.48 -15.93 30.72
C ALA A 19 28.26 -14.72 29.80
N LEU A 20 29.21 -14.42 28.90
CA LEU A 20 29.07 -13.37 27.90
C LEU A 20 28.00 -13.73 26.85
N ALA A 21 28.00 -14.97 26.35
CA ALA A 21 26.99 -15.43 25.41
C ALA A 21 25.57 -15.34 25.99
N ILE A 22 25.38 -15.76 27.25
CA ILE A 22 24.08 -15.67 27.94
C ILE A 22 23.69 -14.21 28.16
N SER A 23 24.63 -13.34 28.55
CA SER A 23 24.35 -11.91 28.75
C SER A 23 23.96 -11.20 27.46
N LEU A 24 24.60 -11.54 26.33
CA LEU A 24 24.24 -11.04 24.99
C LEU A 24 22.84 -11.50 24.57
N VAL A 25 22.49 -12.77 24.79
CA VAL A 25 21.15 -13.28 24.47
C VAL A 25 20.08 -12.66 25.37
N ALA A 26 20.35 -12.52 26.66
CA ALA A 26 19.41 -11.93 27.61
C ALA A 26 19.16 -10.43 27.32
N SER A 27 20.20 -9.70 26.91
CA SER A 27 20.05 -8.27 26.56
C SER A 27 19.20 -8.04 25.31
N TRP A 28 19.11 -9.01 24.39
CA TRP A 28 18.18 -8.96 23.26
C TRP A 28 16.79 -9.52 23.60
N ALA A 29 16.71 -10.63 24.34
CA ALA A 29 15.44 -11.27 24.67
C ALA A 29 14.56 -10.45 25.64
N PHE A 30 15.19 -9.64 26.49
CA PHE A 30 14.53 -8.78 27.46
C PHE A 30 14.71 -7.29 27.18
N ALA A 31 15.12 -6.93 25.96
CA ALA A 31 15.10 -5.54 25.54
C ALA A 31 13.66 -5.02 25.66
N PRO A 32 13.41 -3.95 26.45
CA PRO A 32 12.08 -3.35 26.50
C PRO A 32 11.70 -2.91 25.09
N ALA A 33 10.44 -3.16 24.70
CA ALA A 33 9.92 -2.66 23.44
C ALA A 33 10.18 -1.15 23.37
N ALA A 34 10.69 -0.67 22.22
CA ALA A 34 10.87 0.76 22.02
C ALA A 34 9.54 1.46 22.29
N PRO A 35 9.54 2.57 23.05
CA PRO A 35 8.32 3.32 23.27
C PRO A 35 7.70 3.70 21.93
N PRO A 36 6.37 3.64 21.79
CA PRO A 36 5.72 4.04 20.55
C PRO A 36 6.15 5.47 20.22
N PRO A 37 6.43 5.78 18.94
CA PRO A 37 6.77 7.14 18.55
C PRO A 37 5.66 8.10 19.02
N PRO A 38 6.02 9.32 19.45
CA PRO A 38 5.03 10.28 19.92
C PRO A 38 3.98 10.53 18.83
N PRO A 39 2.69 10.63 19.20
CA PRO A 39 1.63 10.86 18.24
C PRO A 39 1.87 12.20 17.55
N ILE A 40 1.92 12.20 16.22
CA ILE A 40 1.97 13.45 15.46
C ILE A 40 0.64 14.17 15.67
N LEU A 41 0.72 15.40 16.18
CA LEU A 41 -0.43 16.29 16.32
C LEU A 41 -1.18 16.37 14.98
N GLU A 42 -2.51 16.31 15.02
CA GLU A 42 -3.40 16.33 13.84
C GLU A 42 -3.00 17.43 12.84
N VAL A 43 -2.64 18.62 13.35
CA VAL A 43 -2.23 19.80 12.58
C VAL A 43 -0.89 19.66 11.84
N ASN A 44 -0.03 18.76 12.31
CA ASN A 44 1.30 18.49 11.74
C ASN A 44 1.33 17.17 10.97
N ARG A 45 0.22 16.41 10.95
CA ARG A 45 0.20 15.07 10.35
C ARG A 45 0.48 15.11 8.85
N GLY A 46 0.03 16.14 8.13
CA GLY A 46 0.44 16.37 6.73
C GLY A 46 1.90 16.82 6.60
N LYS A 47 2.36 17.73 7.47
CA LYS A 47 3.74 18.24 7.44
C LYS A 47 4.80 17.17 7.75
N ALA A 48 4.40 16.08 8.42
CA ALA A 48 5.28 14.97 8.75
C ALA A 48 5.69 14.12 7.52
N PHE A 49 4.99 14.25 6.39
CA PHE A 49 5.26 13.49 5.16
C PHE A 49 5.86 14.36 4.05
N GLY A 50 6.58 15.41 4.44
CA GLY A 50 7.28 16.32 3.54
C GLY A 50 6.58 17.68 3.37
N SER A 51 7.34 18.67 2.91
CA SER A 51 6.85 20.05 2.73
C SER A 51 5.72 20.16 1.70
N ASN A 52 5.62 19.19 0.79
CA ASN A 52 4.70 19.21 -0.35
C ASN A 52 3.44 18.36 -0.15
N GLU A 53 3.24 17.75 1.02
CA GLU A 53 2.09 16.86 1.27
C GLU A 53 0.75 17.56 1.03
N TYR A 54 0.67 18.88 1.26
CA TYR A 54 -0.55 19.64 0.96
C TYR A 54 -0.95 19.58 -0.52
N ILE A 55 0.03 19.62 -1.44
CA ILE A 55 -0.19 19.46 -2.88
C ILE A 55 -0.70 18.05 -3.17
N THR A 56 -0.16 17.05 -2.49
CA THR A 56 -0.59 15.66 -2.66
C THR A 56 -2.02 15.44 -2.15
N VAL A 57 -2.42 16.09 -1.06
CA VAL A 57 -3.81 16.09 -0.56
C VAL A 57 -4.77 16.66 -1.62
N GLU A 58 -4.45 17.83 -2.19
CA GLU A 58 -5.24 18.44 -3.25
C GLU A 58 -5.27 17.56 -4.51
N GLY A 59 -4.13 16.95 -4.86
CA GLY A 59 -4.01 15.99 -5.95
C GLY A 59 -4.97 14.81 -5.79
N ARG A 60 -5.08 14.23 -4.58
CA ARG A 60 -6.04 13.14 -4.30
C ARG A 60 -7.48 13.60 -4.50
N ALA A 61 -7.83 14.81 -4.08
CA ALA A 61 -9.17 15.36 -4.31
C ALA A 61 -9.47 15.54 -5.80
N SER A 62 -8.50 16.02 -6.59
CA SER A 62 -8.63 16.11 -8.06
C SER A 62 -8.82 14.73 -8.69
N GLN A 63 -8.00 13.75 -8.30
CA GLN A 63 -8.06 12.38 -8.82
C GLN A 63 -9.45 11.75 -8.58
N ARG A 64 -10.05 11.95 -7.40
CA ARG A 64 -11.42 11.50 -7.13
C ARG A 64 -12.44 12.18 -8.02
N LYS A 65 -12.33 13.49 -8.20
CA LYS A 65 -13.24 14.26 -9.07
C LYS A 65 -13.17 13.76 -10.51
N ASP A 66 -11.97 13.44 -11.00
CA ASP A 66 -11.78 12.93 -12.35
C ASP A 66 -12.28 11.49 -12.51
N ALA A 67 -12.09 10.64 -11.49
CA ALA A 67 -12.69 9.31 -11.44
C ALA A 67 -14.22 9.38 -11.49
N PHE A 68 -14.86 10.26 -10.71
CA PHE A 68 -16.31 10.45 -10.78
C PHE A 68 -16.74 10.95 -12.16
N ARG A 69 -16.01 11.91 -12.75
CA ARG A 69 -16.31 12.39 -14.10
C ARG A 69 -16.30 11.27 -15.15
N ALA A 70 -15.35 10.34 -15.03
CA ALA A 70 -15.31 9.14 -15.87
C ALA A 70 -16.49 8.20 -15.57
N LEU A 71 -16.80 7.96 -14.30
CA LEU A 71 -17.89 7.09 -13.84
C LEU A 71 -19.30 7.67 -14.08
N ASP A 72 -19.42 8.97 -14.36
CA ASP A 72 -20.68 9.64 -14.68
C ASP A 72 -20.96 9.64 -16.20
N LEU A 73 -20.02 9.19 -17.04
CA LEU A 73 -20.26 9.05 -18.48
C LEU A 73 -21.43 8.10 -18.75
N PRO A 74 -22.28 8.38 -19.75
CA PRO A 74 -23.38 7.49 -20.12
C PRO A 74 -22.89 6.07 -20.37
N TRP A 75 -23.57 5.08 -19.79
CA TRP A 75 -23.16 3.67 -19.90
C TRP A 75 -22.88 3.21 -21.34
N ALA A 76 -23.75 3.57 -22.27
CA ALA A 76 -23.60 3.19 -23.68
C ALA A 76 -22.33 3.77 -24.35
N SER A 77 -21.82 4.92 -23.91
CA SER A 77 -20.63 5.53 -24.52
C SER A 77 -19.32 4.96 -24.00
N ARG A 78 -19.35 4.14 -22.94
CA ARG A 78 -18.16 3.56 -22.31
C ARG A 78 -17.51 2.41 -23.08
N CYS A 79 -18.07 1.99 -24.22
CA CYS A 79 -17.57 0.82 -24.97
C CYS A 79 -16.66 1.16 -26.14
N ALA A 80 -16.76 2.34 -26.74
CA ALA A 80 -15.95 2.70 -27.91
C ALA A 80 -15.62 4.20 -27.99
N GLY A 81 -14.67 4.53 -28.87
CA GLY A 81 -14.33 5.91 -29.21
C GLY A 81 -13.67 6.70 -28.08
N GLU A 82 -13.84 8.02 -28.12
CA GLU A 82 -13.22 8.95 -27.17
C GLU A 82 -13.78 8.81 -25.75
N ASP A 83 -15.07 8.50 -25.60
CA ASP A 83 -15.67 8.32 -24.28
C ASP A 83 -15.15 7.05 -23.58
N ARG A 84 -14.92 5.96 -24.33
CA ARG A 84 -14.19 4.79 -23.80
C ARG A 84 -12.81 5.15 -23.27
N LYS A 85 -12.04 5.93 -24.05
CA LYS A 85 -10.69 6.35 -23.65
C LYS A 85 -10.74 7.20 -22.40
N ARG A 86 -11.65 8.18 -22.33
CA ARG A 86 -11.86 9.03 -21.14
C ARG A 86 -12.28 8.22 -19.92
N PHE A 87 -13.18 7.26 -20.11
CA PHE A 87 -13.64 6.38 -19.05
C PHE A 87 -12.48 5.57 -18.44
N ILE A 88 -11.69 4.91 -19.28
CA ILE A 88 -10.55 4.11 -18.81
C ILE A 88 -9.43 4.99 -18.27
N SER A 89 -9.07 6.08 -18.95
CA SER A 89 -8.00 6.98 -18.52
C SER A 89 -8.29 7.63 -17.16
N GLY A 90 -9.53 8.11 -16.93
CA GLY A 90 -9.89 8.72 -15.65
C GLY A 90 -9.80 7.74 -14.47
N LEU A 91 -10.22 6.49 -14.69
CA LEU A 91 -10.06 5.43 -13.69
C LEU A 91 -8.60 4.97 -13.55
N ASN A 92 -7.84 4.92 -14.65
CA ASN A 92 -6.43 4.57 -14.66
C ASN A 92 -5.62 5.54 -13.79
N GLU A 93 -5.79 6.84 -13.99
CA GLU A 93 -5.11 7.88 -13.20
C GLU A 93 -5.41 7.74 -11.71
N TYR A 94 -6.69 7.56 -11.35
CA TYR A 94 -7.09 7.38 -9.96
C TYR A 94 -6.42 6.16 -9.31
N TYR A 95 -6.54 4.99 -9.94
CA TYR A 95 -5.99 3.75 -9.38
C TYR A 95 -4.47 3.68 -9.45
N TYR A 96 -3.85 4.30 -10.46
CA TYR A 96 -2.41 4.45 -10.56
C TYR A 96 -1.87 5.21 -9.34
N HIS A 97 -2.43 6.39 -9.06
CA HIS A 97 -1.98 7.21 -7.95
C HIS A 97 -2.28 6.59 -6.59
N ARG A 98 -3.44 5.96 -6.42
CA ARG A 98 -3.78 5.22 -5.20
C ARG A 98 -2.79 4.09 -4.94
N GLN A 99 -2.53 3.24 -5.93
CA GLN A 99 -1.57 2.14 -5.78
C GLN A 99 -0.15 2.68 -5.52
N ASN A 100 0.31 3.63 -6.32
CA ASN A 100 1.66 4.17 -6.20
C ASN A 100 1.88 4.81 -4.83
N GLN A 101 0.94 5.61 -4.31
CA GLN A 101 1.10 6.18 -2.97
C GLN A 101 1.03 5.10 -1.87
N THR A 102 0.16 4.10 -2.03
CA THR A 102 0.08 2.96 -1.09
C THR A 102 1.39 2.17 -1.02
N GLU A 103 2.14 2.07 -2.12
CA GLU A 103 3.46 1.43 -2.15
C GLU A 103 4.57 2.37 -1.62
N ARG A 104 4.58 3.64 -2.05
CA ARG A 104 5.70 4.58 -1.78
C ARG A 104 5.74 5.15 -0.37
N TYR A 105 4.58 5.40 0.26
CA TYR A 105 4.56 5.98 1.60
C TYR A 105 5.16 5.04 2.66
N PRO A 106 4.84 3.73 2.69
CA PRO A 106 5.54 2.78 3.56
C PRO A 106 7.04 2.71 3.27
N GLU A 107 7.46 2.71 2.00
CA GLU A 107 8.88 2.68 1.62
C GLU A 107 9.66 3.88 2.19
N THR A 108 9.02 5.06 2.21
CA THR A 108 9.69 6.31 2.59
C THR A 108 9.57 6.62 4.08
N TYR A 109 8.43 6.31 4.70
CA TYR A 109 8.08 6.76 6.06
C TYR A 109 7.73 5.60 7.02
N GLY A 110 7.93 4.34 6.59
CA GLY A 110 7.66 3.16 7.40
C GLY A 110 6.18 2.99 7.74
N GLN A 111 5.91 2.34 8.88
CA GLN A 111 4.55 2.03 9.34
C GLN A 111 3.66 3.29 9.45
N LEU A 112 4.24 4.39 9.91
CA LEU A 112 3.52 5.65 10.05
C LEU A 112 3.01 6.17 8.69
N GLY A 113 3.83 6.06 7.64
CA GLY A 113 3.41 6.38 6.27
C GLY A 113 2.33 5.45 5.77
N ALA A 114 2.45 4.15 6.05
CA ALA A 114 1.46 3.14 5.70
C ALA A 114 0.08 3.46 6.31
N ASP A 115 0.03 3.72 7.61
CA ASP A 115 -1.21 4.01 8.32
C ASP A 115 -1.85 5.31 7.82
N TYR A 116 -1.02 6.33 7.58
CA TYR A 116 -1.48 7.61 7.04
C TYR A 116 -2.09 7.45 5.65
N ILE A 117 -1.37 6.82 4.72
CA ILE A 117 -1.82 6.73 3.33
C ILE A 117 -3.04 5.83 3.18
N ALA A 118 -3.12 4.76 3.99
CA ALA A 118 -4.30 3.91 4.07
C ALA A 118 -5.54 4.73 4.48
N LYS A 119 -5.42 5.59 5.50
CA LYS A 119 -6.51 6.49 5.91
C LYS A 119 -6.88 7.48 4.81
N GLN A 120 -5.90 8.03 4.10
CA GLN A 120 -6.13 8.98 3.01
C GLN A 120 -6.89 8.38 1.83
N TRP A 121 -6.78 7.07 1.58
CA TRP A 121 -7.45 6.36 0.47
C TRP A 121 -8.62 5.47 0.91
N SER A 122 -9.14 5.69 2.12
CA SER A 122 -10.28 4.96 2.69
C SER A 122 -11.46 5.89 2.97
N THR A 123 -11.62 6.94 2.18
CA THR A 123 -12.73 7.89 2.33
C THR A 123 -14.04 7.30 1.78
N THR A 124 -15.18 7.93 2.12
CA THR A 124 -16.48 7.57 1.55
C THR A 124 -16.50 7.66 0.03
N ASP A 125 -15.78 8.63 -0.55
CA ASP A 125 -15.67 8.79 -2.00
C ASP A 125 -14.88 7.66 -2.62
N ASP A 126 -13.78 7.22 -2.00
CA ASP A 126 -12.99 6.07 -2.46
C ASP A 126 -13.85 4.80 -2.46
N GLN A 127 -14.63 4.57 -1.40
CA GLN A 127 -15.57 3.45 -1.32
C GLN A 127 -16.67 3.52 -2.39
N ARG A 128 -17.10 4.74 -2.76
CA ARG A 128 -18.09 4.93 -3.82
C ARG A 128 -17.49 4.66 -5.19
N ILE A 129 -16.27 5.12 -5.46
CA ILE A 129 -15.53 4.84 -6.70
C ILE A 129 -15.32 3.33 -6.85
N ASP A 130 -14.92 2.65 -5.78
CA ASP A 130 -14.70 1.19 -5.78
C ASP A 130 -16.00 0.45 -6.15
N ARG A 131 -17.14 0.78 -5.51
CA ARG A 131 -18.45 0.19 -5.83
C ARG A 131 -18.90 0.44 -7.27
N LEU A 132 -18.72 1.65 -7.79
CA LEU A 132 -19.10 1.96 -9.18
C LEU A 132 -18.17 1.27 -10.19
N THR A 133 -16.89 1.10 -9.84
CA THR A 133 -15.94 0.32 -10.63
C THR A 133 -16.33 -1.16 -10.66
N GLN A 134 -16.73 -1.73 -9.52
CA GLN A 134 -17.26 -3.08 -9.41
C GLN A 134 -18.52 -3.27 -10.27
N ASP A 135 -19.48 -2.35 -10.21
CA ASP A 135 -20.70 -2.39 -11.05
C ASP A 135 -20.35 -2.34 -12.55
N ALA A 136 -19.41 -1.48 -12.93
CA ALA A 136 -18.93 -1.40 -14.32
C ALA A 136 -18.22 -2.69 -14.76
N TYR A 137 -17.41 -3.29 -13.90
CA TYR A 137 -16.78 -4.59 -14.16
C TYR A 137 -17.80 -5.71 -14.31
N ALA A 138 -18.73 -5.84 -13.36
CA ALA A 138 -19.75 -6.88 -13.35
C ALA A 138 -20.60 -6.83 -14.63
N ARG A 139 -20.93 -5.64 -15.12
CA ARG A 139 -21.69 -5.45 -16.37
C ARG A 139 -20.87 -5.67 -17.65
N GLY A 140 -19.55 -5.82 -17.53
CA GLY A 140 -18.65 -6.05 -18.67
C GLY A 140 -18.25 -4.76 -19.40
N TYR A 141 -18.22 -3.61 -18.71
CA TYR A 141 -17.70 -2.36 -19.26
C TYR A 141 -16.20 -2.18 -19.08
N LEU A 142 -15.56 -2.93 -18.18
CA LEU A 142 -14.12 -2.87 -17.98
C LEU A 142 -13.58 -4.23 -17.54
N LYS A 143 -12.28 -4.43 -17.72
CA LYS A 143 -11.49 -5.54 -17.17
C LYS A 143 -10.15 -4.99 -16.68
N PRO A 144 -9.47 -5.63 -15.71
CA PRO A 144 -8.16 -5.19 -15.24
C PRO A 144 -7.12 -4.98 -16.37
N ALA A 145 -7.21 -5.77 -17.45
CA ALA A 145 -6.33 -5.66 -18.61
C ALA A 145 -6.55 -4.39 -19.47
N ASP A 146 -7.60 -3.60 -19.20
CA ASP A 146 -7.80 -2.31 -19.87
C ASP A 146 -6.93 -1.19 -19.27
N PHE A 147 -6.30 -1.46 -18.13
CA PHE A 147 -5.53 -0.49 -17.35
C PHE A 147 -4.03 -0.72 -17.48
N GLU A 148 -3.25 0.32 -17.21
CA GLU A 148 -1.79 0.22 -17.11
C GLU A 148 -1.37 -0.60 -15.89
N ALA A 149 -0.18 -1.20 -15.94
CA ALA A 149 0.26 -2.24 -15.01
C ALA A 149 0.05 -1.91 -13.51
N VAL A 150 0.33 -0.67 -13.10
CA VAL A 150 0.16 -0.24 -11.70
C VAL A 150 -1.31 -0.16 -11.32
N ALA A 151 -2.13 0.52 -12.13
CA ALA A 151 -3.57 0.63 -11.92
C ALA A 151 -4.28 -0.72 -12.02
N ALA A 152 -3.89 -1.57 -12.98
CA ALA A 152 -4.44 -2.89 -13.21
C ALA A 152 -4.38 -3.78 -11.96
N ARG A 153 -3.29 -3.72 -11.19
CA ARG A 153 -3.15 -4.47 -9.91
C ARG A 153 -4.18 -4.03 -8.87
N MET A 154 -4.39 -2.72 -8.74
CA MET A 154 -5.39 -2.19 -7.80
C MET A 154 -6.80 -2.51 -8.27
N VAL A 155 -7.12 -2.31 -9.55
CA VAL A 155 -8.43 -2.66 -10.12
C VAL A 155 -8.72 -4.15 -9.93
N ALA A 156 -7.75 -5.03 -10.20
CA ALA A 156 -7.90 -6.47 -9.96
C ALA A 156 -8.22 -6.77 -8.49
N THR A 157 -7.63 -6.04 -7.55
CA THR A 157 -7.93 -6.18 -6.12
C THR A 157 -9.35 -5.72 -5.79
N VAL A 158 -9.79 -4.60 -6.36
CA VAL A 158 -11.15 -4.05 -6.16
C VAL A 158 -12.22 -5.00 -6.68
N VAL A 159 -12.00 -5.63 -7.84
CA VAL A 159 -13.01 -6.49 -8.51
C VAL A 159 -12.84 -7.98 -8.22
N LYS A 160 -11.89 -8.39 -7.39
CA LYS A 160 -11.51 -9.81 -7.19
C LYS A 160 -12.66 -10.74 -6.78
N ASN A 161 -13.67 -10.20 -6.10
CA ASN A 161 -14.83 -10.96 -5.61
C ASN A 161 -16.07 -10.76 -6.49
N GLU A 162 -15.97 -9.95 -7.54
CA GLU A 162 -17.08 -9.66 -8.44
C GLU A 162 -17.14 -10.70 -9.57
N ARG A 163 -18.36 -11.03 -9.98
CA ARG A 163 -18.59 -11.89 -11.15
C ARG A 163 -19.07 -11.03 -12.32
N VAL A 164 -18.53 -11.29 -13.49
CA VAL A 164 -19.04 -10.69 -14.73
C VAL A 164 -20.40 -11.33 -15.04
N THR A 165 -21.47 -10.54 -14.95
CA THR A 165 -22.86 -10.92 -15.26
C THR A 165 -23.32 -10.38 -16.60
N GLY A 166 -22.67 -9.34 -17.12
CA GLY A 166 -23.01 -8.67 -18.37
C GLY A 166 -21.94 -8.81 -19.45
N LYS A 167 -22.34 -8.50 -20.69
CA LYS A 167 -21.46 -8.45 -21.86
C LYS A 167 -21.54 -7.09 -22.56
N ALA A 168 -21.62 -6.00 -21.78
CA ALA A 168 -22.00 -4.69 -22.30
C ALA A 168 -21.12 -4.18 -23.45
N CYS A 169 -19.81 -4.44 -23.41
CA CYS A 169 -18.87 -4.05 -24.46
C CYS A 169 -18.34 -5.22 -25.30
N ALA A 170 -19.08 -6.35 -25.39
CA ALA A 170 -18.68 -7.52 -26.19
C ALA A 170 -19.24 -7.52 -27.63
N GLY A 171 -19.81 -6.38 -28.06
CA GLY A 171 -20.39 -6.18 -29.40
C GLY A 171 -19.42 -5.61 -30.40
#